data_AF-A0A2T5J701-F1
#
_entry.id   AF-A0A2T5J701-F1
#
_cell.length_a   1.000
_cell.length_b   1.000
_cell.length_c   1.000
_cell.angle_alpha   90.00
_cell.angle_beta   90.00
_cell.angle_gamma   90.00
#
_symmetry.space_group_name_H-M   'P 1'
#
loop_
_entity.id
_entity.type
_entity.pdbx_description
1 polymer ?
#
loop_
_entity_poly.entity_id
_entity_poly.type
_entity_poly.pdbx_seq_one_letter_code
_entity_poly.pdbx_strand_id
1 'polypeptide(L)' 'MKAEKTIMVTGKEYQHIKDYLKDHESYTYHNGNEDIDVTEIYLDTDPDFTRNPKQFAKVTDNLCVQVKVEYEAA' A
#
# COMPACT_ATOMS: atom_id res chain seq x y z
N MET A 1 9.07 -15.20 -5.05
CA MET A 1 9.90 -14.25 -4.26
C MET A 1 9.06 -13.01 -4.03
N LYS A 2 9.14 -12.32 -2.89
CA LYS A 2 8.41 -11.05 -2.72
C LYS A 2 9.07 -9.97 -3.57
N ALA A 3 8.26 -9.25 -4.34
CA ALA A 3 8.70 -8.10 -5.13
C ALA A 3 8.11 -6.81 -4.57
N GLU A 4 8.80 -5.71 -4.81
CA GLU A 4 8.39 -4.37 -4.38
C GLU A 4 8.14 -3.48 -5.59
N LYS A 5 7.12 -2.61 -5.51
CA LYS A 5 6.85 -1.59 -6.52
C LYS A 5 6.38 -0.31 -5.87
N THR A 6 6.77 0.81 -6.45
CA THR A 6 6.32 2.13 -6.00
C THR A 6 5.17 2.60 -6.88
N ILE A 7 4.07 3.02 -6.26
CA ILE A 7 2.87 3.53 -6.93
C ILE A 7 2.41 4.84 -6.28
N MET A 8 1.59 5.60 -7.00
CA MET A 8 0.93 6.80 -6.49
C MET A 8 -0.51 6.46 -6.15
N VAL A 9 -0.94 6.74 -4.92
CA VAL A 9 -2.31 6.55 -4.46
C VAL A 9 -2.79 7.79 -3.71
N THR A 10 -4.10 7.98 -3.62
CA THR A 10 -4.67 8.97 -2.71
C THR A 10 -4.51 8.53 -1.26
N GLY A 11 -4.50 9.47 -0.32
CA GLY A 11 -4.50 9.17 1.10
C GLY A 11 -5.69 8.29 1.53
N LYS A 12 -6.83 8.42 0.85
CA LYS A 12 -8.01 7.56 1.05
C LYS A 12 -7.74 6.11 0.60
N GLU A 13 -7.16 5.92 -0.58
CA GLU A 13 -6.80 4.59 -1.08
C GLU A 13 -5.73 3.93 -0.21
N TYR A 14 -4.69 4.67 0.19
CA TYR A 14 -3.67 4.16 1.11
C TYR A 14 -4.29 3.63 2.41
N GLN A 15 -5.15 4.43 3.05
CA GLN A 15 -5.83 4.02 4.28
C GLN A 15 -6.73 2.80 4.06
N HIS A 16 -7.49 2.79 2.96
CA HIS A 16 -8.37 1.66 2.64
C HIS A 16 -7.60 0.36 2.43
N ILE A 17 -6.52 0.37 1.63
CA ILE A 17 -5.69 -0.81 1.38
C ILE A 17 -5.03 -1.26 2.69
N LYS A 18 -4.46 -0.32 3.47
CA LYS A 18 -3.79 -0.64 4.74
C LYS A 18 -4.76 -1.22 5.77
N ASP A 19 -5.98 -0.72 5.84
CA ASP A 19 -7.02 -1.25 6.73
C ASP A 19 -7.52 -2.62 6.27
N TYR A 20 -7.72 -2.82 4.96
CA TYR A 20 -8.15 -4.10 4.41
C TYR A 20 -7.15 -5.23 4.70
N LEU A 21 -5.85 -4.96 4.52
CA LEU A 21 -4.75 -5.90 4.77
C LEU A 21 -4.52 -6.26 6.25
N LYS A 22 -5.29 -5.67 7.18
CA LYS A 22 -5.28 -6.12 8.59
C LYS A 22 -5.98 -7.45 8.78
N ASP A 23 -7.05 -7.65 8.01
CA ASP A 23 -7.96 -8.78 8.15
C ASP A 23 -7.87 -9.76 6.96
N HIS A 24 -7.13 -9.39 5.91
CA HIS A 24 -6.98 -10.16 4.66
C HIS A 24 -5.51 -10.30 4.26
N GLU A 25 -5.18 -11.37 3.55
CA GLU A 25 -3.80 -11.67 3.14
C GLU A 25 -3.31 -10.81 1.96
N SER A 26 -4.21 -10.39 1.06
CA SER A 26 -3.87 -9.59 -0.11
C SER A 26 -5.01 -8.69 -0.57
N TYR A 27 -4.67 -7.63 -1.31
CA TYR A 27 -5.60 -6.70 -1.94
C TYR A 27 -5.19 -6.49 -3.40
N THR A 28 -6.09 -6.77 -4.34
CA THR A 28 -5.84 -6.52 -5.77
C THR A 28 -6.02 -5.03 -6.08
N TYR A 29 -4.92 -4.33 -6.32
CA TYR A 29 -4.90 -2.93 -6.73
C TYR A 29 -4.82 -2.79 -8.25
N HIS A 30 -5.82 -2.14 -8.84
CA HIS A 30 -5.87 -1.86 -10.28
C HIS A 30 -5.32 -0.46 -10.60
N ASN A 31 -4.12 -0.39 -11.20
CA ASN A 31 -3.49 0.87 -11.61
C ASN A 31 -3.81 1.26 -13.06
N GLY A 32 -4.91 0.76 -13.63
CA GLY A 32 -5.35 1.03 -15.00
C GLY A 32 -4.61 0.24 -16.10
N ASN A 33 -3.34 -0.11 -15.89
CA ASN A 33 -2.54 -0.92 -16.83
C ASN A 33 -2.36 -2.37 -16.40
N GLU A 34 -2.46 -2.64 -15.10
CA GLU A 34 -2.19 -3.94 -14.50
C GLU A 34 -2.91 -4.08 -13.15
N ASP A 35 -3.16 -5.34 -12.77
CA ASP A 35 -3.62 -5.74 -11.45
C ASP A 35 -2.41 -6.16 -10.61
N ILE A 36 -2.27 -5.59 -9.42
CA ILE A 36 -1.19 -5.87 -8.48
C ILE A 36 -1.81 -6.50 -7.23
N ASP A 37 -1.49 -7.76 -6.93
CA ASP A 37 -1.90 -8.40 -5.69
C ASP A 37 -1.01 -7.96 -4.53
N VAL A 38 -1.39 -6.85 -3.91
CA VAL A 38 -0.67 -6.20 -2.82
C VAL A 38 -0.82 -7.03 -1.54
N THR A 39 0.28 -7.49 -0.98
CA THR A 39 0.32 -8.15 0.34
C THR A 39 0.68 -7.18 1.45
N GLU A 40 1.39 -6.09 1.14
CA GLU A 40 1.74 -5.06 2.11
C GLU A 40 1.89 -3.69 1.44
N ILE A 41 1.56 -2.61 2.15
CA ILE A 41 1.66 -1.24 1.67
C ILE A 41 2.23 -0.32 2.75
N TYR A 42 3.11 0.60 2.37
CA TYR A 42 3.72 1.57 3.28
C TYR A 42 4.16 2.84 2.54
N LEU A 43 4.29 3.95 3.26
CA LEU A 43 4.71 5.23 2.68
C LEU A 43 6.18 5.15 2.26
N ASP A 44 6.50 5.62 1.05
CA ASP A 44 7.88 5.62 0.54
C ASP A 44 8.79 6.59 1.31
N THR A 45 8.21 7.65 1.90
CA THR A 45 8.95 8.63 2.72
C THR A 45 9.37 8.11 4.09
N ASP A 46 8.66 7.10 4.63
CA ASP A 46 8.96 6.51 5.94
C ASP A 46 8.51 5.03 6.00
N PRO A 47 9.22 4.14 5.27
CA PRO A 47 8.80 2.76 5.09
C PRO A 47 8.92 1.95 6.39
N ASP A 48 9.93 2.20 7.22
CA ASP A 48 10.13 1.50 8.50
C ASP A 48 9.02 1.83 9.51
N PHE A 49 8.59 3.10 9.59
CA PHE A 49 7.48 3.50 10.45
C PHE A 49 6.15 2.94 9.98
N THR A 50 5.89 2.94 8.67
CA THR A 50 4.58 2.58 8.10
C THR A 50 4.42 1.11 7.76
N ARG A 51 5.50 0.31 7.76
CA ARG A 51 5.43 -1.16 7.78
C ARG A 51 4.77 -1.68 9.07
N ASN A 52 4.95 -0.99 10.19
CA ASN A 52 4.36 -1.43 11.45
C ASN A 52 2.82 -1.36 11.39
N PRO A 53 2.09 -2.49 11.47
CA PRO A 53 0.63 -2.50 11.36
C PRO A 53 -0.07 -1.80 12.53
N LYS A 54 0.65 -1.40 13.58
CA LYS A 54 0.12 -0.60 14.69
C LYS A 54 0.38 0.90 14.54
N GLN A 55 1.17 1.33 13.55
CA GLN A 55 1.51 2.74 13.34
C GLN A 55 0.92 3.23 12.01
N PHE A 56 0.00 4.18 12.12
CA PHE A 56 -0.69 4.77 10.99
C PHE A 56 -0.20 6.20 10.80
N ALA A 57 0.59 6.44 9.77
CA ALA A 57 0.69 7.77 9.21
C ALA A 57 -0.66 8.10 8.55
N LYS A 58 -1.48 8.93 9.20
CA LYS A 58 -2.73 9.41 8.59
C LYS A 58 -2.37 10.41 7.50
N VAL A 59 -2.67 10.03 6.25
CA VAL A 59 -2.52 10.89 5.08
C VAL A 59 -3.85 11.57 4.82
N THR A 60 -3.84 12.86 4.48
CA THR A 60 -5.05 13.57 4.06
C THR A 60 -5.68 12.87 2.85
N ASP A 61 -6.97 12.57 2.91
CA ASP A 61 -7.67 11.76 1.90
C ASP A 61 -7.42 12.18 0.45
N ASN A 62 -7.42 13.49 0.19
CA ASN A 62 -7.26 14.06 -1.15
C ASN A 62 -5.80 14.27 -1.59
N LEU A 63 -4.83 13.98 -0.72
CA LEU A 63 -3.42 14.11 -1.04
C LEU A 63 -2.94 12.86 -1.77
N CYS A 64 -2.37 13.02 -2.95
CA CYS A 64 -1.66 11.94 -3.61
C CYS A 64 -0.30 11.72 -2.93
N VAL A 65 -0.03 10.49 -2.54
CA VAL A 65 1.21 10.07 -1.89
C VAL A 65 1.85 8.93 -2.64
N GLN A 66 3.17 8.90 -2.57
CA GLN A 66 3.96 7.80 -3.08
C GLN A 66 4.04 6.70 -2.02
N VAL A 67 3.64 5.49 -2.40
CA VAL A 67 3.64 4.32 -1.53
C VAL A 67 4.43 3.21 -2.18
N LYS A 68 5.06 2.38 -1.36
CA LYS A 68 5.67 1.14 -1.80
C LYS A 68 4.74 -0.01 -1.42
N VAL A 69 4.50 -0.89 -2.38
CA VAL A 69 3.70 -2.09 -2.23
C VAL A 69 4.58 -3.33 -2.37
N GLU A 70 4.34 -4.32 -1.52
CA GLU A 70 4.86 -5.67 -1.68
C GLU A 70 3.81 -6.53 -2.36
N TYR A 71 4.24 -7.40 -3.27
CA TYR A 71 3.40 -8.36 -3.95
C TYR A 71 4.16 -9.67 -4.20
N GLU A 72 3.42 -10.76 -4.42
CA GLU A 72 4.03 -12.02 -4.83
C GLU A 72 4.37 -11.96 -6.32
N ALA A 73 5.67 -11.96 -6.65
CA ALA A 73 6.09 -12.17 -8.03
C ALA A 73 6.01 -13.67 -8.34
N ALA A 74 5.14 -14.00 -9.31
CA ALA A 74 5.00 -15.33 -9.90
C ALA A 74 6.30 -15.82 -10.55
#